data_AF-A0A7S2JEG0-F1
#
_entry.id   AF-A0A7S2JEG0-F1
#
_cell.length_a   1.000
_cell.length_b   1.000
_cell.length_c   1.000
_cell.angle_alpha   90.00
_cell.angle_beta   90.00
_cell.angle_gamma   90.00
#
_symmetry.space_group_name_H-M   'P 1'
#
loop_
_entity.id
_entity.type
_entity.pdbx_description
1 polymer ?
#
loop_
_entity_poly.entity_id
_entity_poly.type
_entity_poly.pdbx_seq_one_letter_code
_entity_poly.pdbx_strand_id
1 'polypeptide(L)'
;SIAAAMSFLWTKGTGAYGYFDREWYENGGGTTVLSMVLADVFFINPFVEGMRIFDVWIAKTFLAKRSLAQAQMNVHFAAKNELYLPFRMQLTMKQIIYSLFWGGSFPILYAFALIFLAISVW
;
A
#
# COMPACT_ATOMS: atom_id res chain seq x y z
N SER A 1 -2.11 1.71 -10.16
CA SER A 1 -1.08 1.62 -11.23
C SER A 1 -1.65 1.59 -12.65
N ILE A 2 -2.92 1.24 -12.90
CA ILE A 2 -3.58 1.48 -14.22
C ILE A 2 -4.48 2.72 -14.20
N ALA A 3 -5.21 2.95 -13.11
CA ALA A 3 -6.12 4.10 -12.99
C ALA A 3 -5.43 5.48 -13.08
N ALA A 4 -4.19 5.63 -12.59
CA ALA A 4 -3.41 6.88 -12.73
C ALA A 4 -2.85 7.05 -14.15
N ALA A 5 -2.50 5.94 -14.81
CA ALA A 5 -2.13 5.96 -16.23
C ALA A 5 -3.36 6.27 -17.12
N MET A 6 -4.56 5.83 -16.71
CA MET A 6 -5.81 6.13 -17.41
C MET A 6 -6.31 7.55 -17.14
N SER A 7 -6.12 8.12 -15.95
CA SER A 7 -6.43 9.55 -15.73
C SER A 7 -5.54 10.44 -16.60
N PHE A 8 -4.27 10.07 -16.78
CA PHE A 8 -3.36 10.72 -17.73
C PHE A 8 -3.86 10.66 -19.19
N LEU A 9 -4.40 9.52 -19.62
CA LEU A 9 -4.99 9.35 -20.95
C LEU A 9 -6.31 10.13 -21.13
N TRP A 10 -7.14 10.20 -20.09
CA TRP A 10 -8.45 10.86 -20.15
C TRP A 10 -8.34 12.39 -20.17
N THR A 11 -7.37 12.96 -19.45
CA THR A 11 -7.17 14.43 -19.44
C THR A 11 -6.55 15.01 -20.73
N LYS A 12 -6.10 14.18 -21.68
CA LYS A 12 -5.46 14.66 -22.91
C LYS A 12 -6.35 14.49 -24.15
N GLY A 13 -7.23 15.46 -24.39
CA GLY A 13 -7.82 15.69 -25.70
C GLY A 13 -6.81 16.21 -26.75
N THR A 14 -5.64 16.67 -26.32
CA THR A 14 -4.63 17.32 -27.18
C THR A 14 -3.21 16.90 -26.80
N GLY A 15 -2.57 16.07 -27.63
CA GLY A 15 -1.10 15.95 -27.76
C GLY A 15 -0.26 15.57 -26.52
N ALA A 16 0.45 14.44 -26.59
CA ALA A 16 1.42 14.02 -25.57
C ALA A 16 2.73 14.84 -25.64
N TYR A 17 2.71 16.10 -25.19
CA TYR A 17 3.91 16.96 -25.14
C TYR A 17 4.94 16.63 -24.02
N GLY A 18 4.83 15.50 -23.32
CA GLY A 18 5.84 15.08 -22.34
C GLY A 18 5.96 15.91 -21.04
N TYR A 19 5.16 16.98 -20.89
CA TYR A 19 5.13 17.81 -19.67
C TYR A 19 3.79 17.67 -18.93
N PHE A 20 3.84 17.75 -17.60
CA PHE A 20 2.66 17.85 -16.74
C PHE A 20 2.18 19.31 -16.74
N ASP A 21 1.17 19.59 -17.55
CA ASP A 21 0.60 20.93 -17.70
C ASP A 21 -0.33 21.29 -16.53
N ARG A 22 -0.56 22.58 -16.31
CA ARG A 22 -1.43 23.11 -15.26
C ARG A 22 -2.83 22.51 -15.32
N GLU A 23 -3.36 22.30 -16.52
CA GLU A 23 -4.64 21.63 -16.74
C GLU A 23 -4.68 20.21 -16.18
N TRP A 24 -3.57 19.45 -16.22
CA TRP A 24 -3.52 18.12 -15.64
C TRP A 24 -3.62 18.16 -14.11
N TYR A 25 -3.03 19.18 -13.47
CA TYR A 25 -3.18 19.40 -12.03
C TYR A 25 -4.61 19.78 -11.66
N GLU A 26 -5.22 20.71 -12.40
CA GLU A 26 -6.56 21.23 -12.13
C GLU A 26 -7.66 20.21 -12.48
N ASN A 27 -7.47 19.39 -13.52
CA ASN A 27 -8.42 18.36 -13.96
C ASN A 27 -8.31 17.02 -13.21
N GLY A 28 -7.57 16.97 -12.10
CA GLY A 28 -7.60 15.83 -11.18
C GLY A 28 -6.46 14.82 -11.31
N GLY A 29 -5.40 15.13 -12.06
CA GLY A 29 -4.17 14.35 -12.04
C GLY A 29 -3.52 14.33 -10.66
N GLY A 30 -3.43 15.50 -10.02
CA GLY A 30 -2.91 15.63 -8.66
C GLY A 30 -3.77 14.93 -7.61
N THR A 31 -5.09 15.06 -7.71
CA THR A 31 -6.03 14.38 -6.80
C THR A 31 -5.96 12.86 -6.98
N THR A 32 -5.74 12.37 -8.20
CA THR A 32 -5.54 10.93 -8.46
C THR A 32 -4.30 10.39 -7.75
N VAL A 33 -3.16 11.08 -7.85
CA VAL A 33 -1.90 10.66 -7.22
C VAL A 33 -2.03 10.69 -5.69
N LEU A 34 -2.57 11.77 -5.13
CA LEU A 34 -2.82 11.89 -3.69
C LEU A 34 -3.79 10.81 -3.18
N SER A 35 -4.89 10.56 -3.91
CA SER A 35 -5.87 9.54 -3.53
C SER A 35 -5.27 8.14 -3.51
N MET A 36 -4.36 7.82 -4.44
CA MET A 36 -3.68 6.52 -4.43
C MET A 36 -2.77 6.34 -3.23
N VAL A 37 -1.98 7.37 -2.89
CA VAL A 37 -1.10 7.34 -1.72
C VAL A 37 -1.91 7.21 -0.43
N LEU A 38 -3.00 7.97 -0.31
CA LEU A 38 -3.91 7.89 0.84
C LEU A 38 -4.63 6.53 0.92
N ALA A 39 -5.05 5.96 -0.21
CA ALA A 39 -5.66 4.64 -0.24
C ALA A 39 -4.71 3.55 0.26
N ASP A 40 -3.44 3.59 -0.13
CA ASP A 40 -2.44 2.64 0.33
C ASP A 40 -2.24 2.73 1.87
N VAL A 41 -2.21 3.95 2.43
CA VAL A 41 -1.99 4.17 3.87
C VAL A 41 -3.23 3.84 4.71
N PHE A 42 -4.40 4.34 4.32
CA PHE A 42 -5.61 4.27 5.14
C PHE A 42 -6.49 3.04 4.88
N PHE A 43 -6.40 2.42 3.70
CA PHE A 43 -7.24 1.29 3.35
C PHE A 43 -6.44 -0.01 3.24
N ILE A 44 -5.36 -0.03 2.47
CA ILE A 44 -4.65 -1.29 2.20
C ILE A 44 -3.92 -1.80 3.44
N ASN A 45 -3.20 -0.94 4.16
CA ASN A 45 -2.48 -1.36 5.37
C ASN A 45 -3.42 -1.91 6.45
N PRO A 46 -4.48 -1.19 6.87
CA PRO A 46 -5.41 -1.70 7.88
C PRO A 46 -6.17 -2.93 7.41
N PHE A 47 -6.49 -3.04 6.12
CA PHE A 47 -7.16 -4.22 5.57
C PHE A 47 -6.27 -5.46 5.67
N VAL A 48 -4.99 -5.37 5.32
CA VAL A 48 -4.07 -6.51 5.42
C VAL A 48 -3.76 -6.88 6.86
N GLU A 49 -3.60 -5.90 7.76
CA GLU A 49 -3.47 -6.17 9.19
C GLU A 49 -4.76 -6.78 9.78
N GLY A 50 -5.92 -6.31 9.36
CA GLY A 50 -7.22 -6.84 9.75
C GLY A 50 -7.45 -8.28 9.30
N MET A 51 -7.16 -8.59 8.03
CA MET A 51 -7.22 -9.98 7.52
C MET A 51 -6.26 -10.90 8.27
N ARG A 52 -5.08 -10.40 8.67
CA ARG A 52 -4.13 -11.17 9.47
C ARG A 52 -4.68 -11.51 10.84
N ILE A 53 -5.33 -10.58 11.52
CA ILE A 53 -5.97 -10.84 12.82
C ILE A 53 -6.98 -11.98 12.68
N PHE A 54 -7.76 -11.98 11.59
CA PHE A 54 -8.76 -13.01 11.33
C PHE A 54 -8.12 -14.40 11.09
N ASP A 55 -7.09 -14.50 10.25
CA ASP A 55 -6.38 -15.76 9.99
C ASP A 55 -5.70 -16.31 11.25
N VAL A 56 -5.02 -15.45 12.01
CA VAL A 56 -4.36 -15.84 13.28
C VAL A 56 -5.40 -16.28 14.31
N TRP A 57 -6.54 -15.60 14.36
CA TRP A 57 -7.62 -15.96 15.27
C TRP A 57 -8.24 -17.32 14.91
N ILE A 58 -8.47 -17.60 13.63
CA ILE A 58 -8.95 -18.92 13.17
C ILE A 58 -7.92 -20.01 13.48
N ALA A 59 -6.64 -19.76 13.17
CA ALA A 59 -5.57 -20.70 13.40
C ALA A 59 -5.42 -21.07 14.88
N LYS A 60 -5.49 -20.08 15.79
CA LYS A 60 -5.35 -20.30 17.23
C LYS A 60 -6.62 -20.86 17.89
N THR A 61 -7.80 -20.44 17.43
CA THR A 61 -9.06 -20.78 18.10
C THR A 61 -9.61 -22.13 17.64
N PHE A 62 -9.43 -22.48 16.36
CA PHE A 62 -10.00 -23.69 15.77
C PHE A 62 -8.95 -24.74 15.40
N LEU A 63 -7.91 -24.36 14.66
CA LEU A 63 -6.92 -25.33 14.13
C LEU A 63 -6.00 -25.87 15.23
N ALA A 64 -5.53 -25.01 16.13
CA ALA A 64 -4.65 -25.41 17.23
C ALA A 64 -5.34 -26.37 18.23
N LYS A 65 -6.65 -26.26 18.46
CA LYS A 65 -7.39 -27.19 19.34
C LYS A 65 -7.61 -28.57 18.73
N ARG A 66 -7.49 -28.69 17.40
CA ARG A 66 -7.69 -29.95 16.66
C ARG A 66 -6.40 -30.72 16.40
N SER A 67 -5.23 -30.12 16.61
CA SER A 67 -3.96 -30.79 16.40
C SER A 67 -3.68 -31.83 17.50
N LEU A 68 -3.26 -33.03 17.10
CA LEU A 68 -3.03 -34.16 18.01
C LEU A 68 -1.65 -34.11 18.69
N ALA A 69 -0.70 -33.36 18.12
CA ALA A 69 0.66 -33.24 18.62
C ALA A 69 1.00 -31.79 18.98
N GLN A 70 1.69 -31.61 20.11
CA GLN A 70 2.15 -30.31 20.60
C GLN A 70 3.00 -29.54 19.56
N ALA A 71 3.81 -30.27 18.79
CA ALA A 71 4.63 -29.69 17.73
C ALA A 71 3.78 -29.04 16.63
N GLN A 72 2.66 -29.67 16.23
CA GLN A 72 1.74 -29.12 15.23
C GLN A 72 0.97 -27.92 15.78
N MET A 73 0.55 -28.00 17.05
CA MET A 73 -0.10 -26.89 17.74
C MET A 73 0.80 -25.66 17.79
N ASN A 74 2.09 -25.85 18.09
CA ASN A 74 3.08 -24.77 18.12
C ASN A 74 3.27 -24.10 16.75
N VAL A 75 3.13 -24.83 15.64
CA VAL A 75 3.18 -24.24 14.29
C VAL A 75 2.00 -23.30 14.05
N HIS A 76 0.79 -23.69 14.46
CA HIS A 76 -0.40 -22.82 14.35
C HIS A 76 -0.31 -21.58 15.24
N PHE A 77 0.28 -21.70 16.44
CA PHE A 77 0.53 -20.55 17.32
C PHE A 77 1.65 -19.64 16.83
N ALA A 78 2.67 -20.19 16.17
CA ALA A 78 3.78 -19.43 15.60
C ALA A 78 3.33 -18.51 14.45
N ALA A 79 2.20 -18.80 13.80
CA ALA A 79 1.50 -17.93 12.85
C ALA A 79 2.46 -17.20 11.87
N LYS A 80 3.46 -17.94 11.36
CA LYS A 80 4.40 -17.41 10.38
C LYS A 80 3.66 -17.20 9.06
N ASN A 81 3.48 -15.94 8.69
CA ASN A 81 2.89 -15.60 7.41
C ASN A 81 4.00 -15.09 6.49
N GLU A 82 4.49 -15.97 5.62
CA GLU A 82 5.61 -15.70 4.72
C GLU A 82 5.29 -14.59 3.71
N LEU A 83 4.01 -14.37 3.41
CA LEU A 83 3.55 -13.33 2.48
C LEU A 83 3.58 -11.92 3.09
N TYR A 84 3.65 -11.80 4.42
CA TYR A 84 3.53 -10.51 5.10
C TYR A 84 4.74 -9.60 4.86
N LEU A 85 5.94 -10.16 4.92
CA LEU A 85 7.19 -9.43 4.70
C LEU A 85 7.30 -8.88 3.26
N PRO A 86 7.14 -9.68 2.19
CA PRO A 86 7.22 -9.16 0.83
C PRO A 86 6.10 -8.15 0.53
N PHE A 87 4.92 -8.30 1.11
CA PHE A 87 3.83 -7.34 0.95
C PHE A 87 4.15 -5.97 1.60
N ARG A 88 4.69 -5.97 2.84
CA ARG A 88 5.18 -4.74 3.48
C ARG A 88 6.28 -4.08 2.65
N MET A 89 7.24 -4.87 2.16
CA MET A 89 8.31 -4.36 1.30
C MET A 89 7.76 -3.76 0.00
N GLN A 90 6.76 -4.38 -0.62
CA GLN A 90 6.11 -3.87 -1.83
C GLN A 90 5.44 -2.51 -1.58
N LEU A 91 4.71 -2.37 -0.47
CA LEU A 91 4.06 -1.11 -0.09
C LEU A 91 5.07 0.00 0.18
N THR A 92 6.12 -0.30 0.96
CA THR A 92 7.19 0.66 1.24
C THR A 92 7.90 1.11 -0.04
N MET A 93 8.22 0.17 -0.92
CA MET A 93 8.88 0.47 -2.18
C MET A 93 7.99 1.35 -3.08
N LYS A 94 6.68 1.07 -3.13
CA LYS A 94 5.71 1.87 -3.87
C LYS A 94 5.67 3.32 -3.38
N GLN A 95 5.70 3.52 -2.07
CA GLN A 95 5.68 4.86 -1.47
C GLN A 95 6.97 5.64 -1.68
N ILE A 96 8.13 4.97 -1.61
CA ILE A 96 9.41 5.58 -1.96
C ILE A 96 9.40 6.00 -3.44
N ILE A 97 9.02 5.11 -4.35
CA ILE A 97 8.96 5.41 -5.79
C ILE A 97 8.01 6.58 -6.06
N TYR A 98 6.81 6.59 -5.48
CA TYR A 98 5.88 7.71 -5.69
C TYR A 98 6.41 9.03 -5.15
N SER A 99 7.02 9.04 -3.97
CA SER A 99 7.62 10.25 -3.42
C SER A 99 8.78 10.77 -4.26
N LEU A 100 9.61 9.89 -4.85
CA LEU A 100 10.71 10.30 -5.72
C LEU A 100 10.23 10.79 -7.08
N PHE A 101 9.25 10.10 -7.68
CA PHE A 101 8.75 10.42 -9.03
C PHE A 101 7.90 11.68 -9.05
N TRP A 102 7.11 11.91 -8.01
CA TRP A 102 6.15 13.01 -7.92
C TRP A 102 6.53 14.08 -6.90
N GLY A 103 7.62 13.91 -6.16
CA GLY A 103 7.98 14.83 -5.08
C GLY A 103 8.41 16.22 -5.54
N GLY A 104 8.96 16.35 -6.76
CA GLY A 104 9.23 17.66 -7.36
C GLY A 104 7.95 18.45 -7.64
N SER A 105 6.87 17.76 -7.99
CA SER A 105 5.53 18.32 -8.24
C SER A 105 4.71 18.51 -6.97
N PHE A 106 4.81 17.56 -6.04
CA PHE A 106 4.02 17.48 -4.82
C PHE A 106 4.97 17.22 -3.64
N PRO A 107 5.61 18.25 -3.08
CA PRO A 107 6.58 18.09 -1.99
C PRO A 107 5.95 17.48 -0.73
N ILE A 108 4.63 17.57 -0.57
CA ILE A 108 3.90 16.93 0.53
C ILE A 108 4.01 15.39 0.52
N LEU A 109 4.27 14.78 -0.65
CA LEU A 109 4.48 13.34 -0.75
C LEU A 109 5.75 12.88 -0.02
N TYR A 110 6.78 13.73 0.09
CA TYR A 110 7.94 13.42 0.92
C TYR A 110 7.58 13.33 2.40
N ALA A 111 6.72 14.25 2.89
CA ALA A 111 6.25 14.19 4.27
C ALA A 111 5.43 12.93 4.55
N PHE A 112 4.54 12.56 3.63
CA PHE A 112 3.77 11.30 3.76
C PHE A 112 4.65 10.06 3.71
N ALA A 113 5.64 10.01 2.81
CA ALA A 113 6.59 8.90 2.78
C ALA A 113 7.42 8.80 4.05
N LEU A 114 7.82 9.93 4.64
CA LEU A 114 8.59 9.97 5.89
C LEU A 114 7.75 9.50 7.08
N ILE A 115 6.49 9.94 7.18
CA ILE A 115 5.53 9.45 8.18
C ILE A 115 5.31 7.94 8.01
N PHE A 116 5.10 7.47 6.78
CA PHE A 116 4.90 6.05 6.50
C PHE A 116 6.11 5.20 6.88
N LEU A 117 7.32 5.66 6.57
CA LEU A 117 8.57 5.00 6.98
C LEU A 117 8.73 5.00 8.50
N ALA A 118 8.42 6.11 9.18
CA ALA A 118 8.50 6.20 10.63
C ALA A 118 7.53 5.21 11.33
N ILE A 119 6.31 5.07 10.80
CA ILE A 119 5.32 4.08 11.29
C ILE A 119 5.77 2.65 10.98
N SER A 120 6.39 2.42 9.81
CA SER A 120 6.79 1.07 9.38
C SER A 120 7.99 0.51 10.13
N VAL A 121 8.82 1.37 10.75
CA VAL A 121 9.96 0.99 11.61
C VAL A 121 9.49 0.47 12.98
N TRP A 122 8.32 0.92 13.45
CA TRP A 122 7.66 0.43 14.67
C TRP A 122 6.89 -0.87 14.41
#